data_AF-A0A921ZMA6-F1
#
_entry.id   AF-A0A921ZMA6-F1
#
_cell.length_a   1.000
_cell.length_b   1.000
_cell.length_c   1.000
_cell.angle_alpha   90.00
_cell.angle_beta   90.00
_cell.angle_gamma   90.00
#
_symmetry.space_group_name_H-M   'P 1'
#
loop_
_entity.id
_entity.type
_entity.pdbx_description
1 polymer ?
#
loop_
_entity_poly.entity_id
_entity_poly.type
_entity_poly.pdbx_seq_one_letter_code
_entity_poly.pdbx_strand_id
1 'polypeptide(L)'
;MSTVVSDCFTIGSIVATRTCYNENIEGEVLAFDPQTKMLILKCPSSSGDPKRHDVNIVNLSLVSDVQIKKEVTTVPEPPASLNLHRLNTRVRNTIEYKRRVVSVLSFFQTFSSIFELVLLVSVS
;
A
#
# COMPACT_ATOMS: atom_id res chain seq x y z
N MET A 1 17.36 28.49 -7.17
CA MET A 1 16.55 28.80 -5.98
C MET A 1 15.76 27.55 -5.64
N SER A 2 16.20 26.76 -4.67
CA SER A 2 15.54 25.52 -4.27
C SER A 2 14.75 25.80 -2.99
N THR A 3 13.50 26.21 -3.14
CA THR A 3 12.60 26.45 -2.01
C THR A 3 12.00 25.12 -1.55
N VAL A 4 12.47 24.67 -0.39
CA VAL A 4 11.72 23.95 0.66
C VAL A 4 10.27 23.63 0.27
N VAL A 5 10.04 22.46 -0.32
CA VAL A 5 8.69 21.89 -0.56
C VAL A 5 8.20 21.13 0.69
N SER A 6 8.72 21.52 1.85
CA SER A 6 8.75 20.60 2.99
C SER A 6 7.43 20.45 3.72
N ASP A 7 6.43 21.32 3.50
CA ASP A 7 5.12 21.28 4.17
C ASP A 7 3.97 21.81 3.28
N CYS A 8 3.89 21.44 2.00
CA CYS A 8 2.95 22.10 1.08
C CYS A 8 1.48 21.65 1.19
N PHE A 9 1.18 20.50 1.79
CA PHE A 9 -0.17 19.95 1.79
C PHE A 9 -0.66 19.60 3.19
N THR A 10 -1.52 20.45 3.75
CA THR A 10 -2.20 20.16 5.01
C THR A 10 -3.29 19.11 4.78
N ILE A 11 -3.31 18.06 5.60
CA ILE A 11 -4.35 17.03 5.58
C ILE A 11 -5.73 17.69 5.71
N GLY A 12 -6.68 17.25 4.89
CA GLY A 12 -8.03 17.84 4.79
C GLY A 12 -8.16 18.98 3.77
N SER A 13 -7.05 19.51 3.24
CA SER A 13 -7.10 20.52 2.18
C SER A 13 -7.63 19.93 0.88
N ILE A 14 -8.28 20.75 0.05
CA ILE A 14 -8.71 20.35 -1.29
C ILE A 14 -7.63 20.76 -2.29
N VAL A 15 -7.12 19.78 -3.02
CA VAL A 15 -6.08 19.97 -4.03
C VAL A 15 -6.61 19.49 -5.37
N ALA A 16 -6.34 20.28 -6.42
CA ALA A 16 -6.51 19.90 -7.80
C ALA A 16 -5.15 19.67 -8.44
N THR A 17 -5.00 18.55 -9.13
CA THR A 17 -3.77 18.16 -9.82
C THR A 17 -4.08 17.83 -11.26
N ARG A 18 -3.13 18.10 -12.16
CA ARG A 18 -3.21 17.70 -13.56
C ARG A 18 -2.11 16.70 -13.88
N THR A 19 -2.48 15.47 -14.22
CA THR A 19 -1.52 14.41 -14.54
C THR A 19 -0.76 14.72 -15.84
N CYS A 20 0.33 14.00 -16.10
CA CYS A 20 1.04 14.05 -17.37
C CYS A 20 0.20 13.60 -18.58
N TYR A 21 -0.96 12.96 -18.36
CA TYR A 21 -1.94 12.62 -19.40
C TYR A 21 -3.02 13.70 -19.57
N ASN A 22 -2.83 14.87 -18.95
CA ASN A 22 -3.76 16.00 -18.99
C ASN A 22 -5.12 15.72 -18.32
N GLU A 23 -5.17 14.71 -17.45
CA GLU A 23 -6.35 14.40 -16.63
C GLU A 23 -6.33 15.21 -15.35
N ASN A 24 -7.48 15.77 -14.97
CA ASN A 24 -7.61 16.54 -13.75
C ASN A 24 -8.15 15.66 -12.62
N ILE A 25 -7.43 15.63 -11.51
CA ILE A 25 -7.83 14.91 -10.29
C ILE A 25 -7.99 15.94 -9.19
N GLU A 26 -9.17 15.99 -8.58
CA GLU A 26 -9.48 16.87 -7.46
C GLU A 26 -9.96 16.05 -6.27
N GLY A 27 -9.42 16.34 -5.10
CA GLY A 27 -9.77 15.61 -3.89
C GLY A 27 -9.20 16.22 -2.62
N GLU A 28 -9.64 15.63 -1.50
CA GLU A 28 -9.19 15.97 -0.17
C GLU A 28 -7.87 15.25 0.15
N VAL A 29 -6.88 15.96 0.68
CA VAL A 29 -5.58 15.40 1.06
C VAL A 29 -5.76 14.48 2.27
N LEU A 30 -5.47 13.19 2.09
CA LEU A 30 -5.43 12.21 3.19
C LEU A 30 -4.04 12.06 3.78
N ALA A 31 -3.02 12.10 2.93
CA ALA A 31 -1.62 11.98 3.33
C ALA A 31 -0.71 12.56 2.25
N PHE A 32 0.46 13.01 2.68
CA PHE A 32 1.53 13.46 1.80
C PHE A 32 2.85 12.92 2.34
N ASP A 33 3.63 12.27 1.48
CA ASP A 33 5.02 11.92 1.78
C ASP A 33 5.95 12.84 0.98
N PRO A 34 6.63 13.79 1.65
CA PRO A 34 7.60 14.68 1.00
C PRO A 34 8.76 13.94 0.35
N GLN A 35 9.18 12.79 0.89
CA GLN A 35 10.37 12.07 0.41
C GLN A 35 10.12 11.45 -0.95
N THR A 36 9.05 10.66 -1.07
CA THR A 36 8.68 10.02 -2.34
C THR A 36 7.85 10.91 -3.25
N LYS A 37 7.47 12.11 -2.77
CA LYS A 37 6.57 13.05 -3.45
C LYS A 37 5.23 12.43 -3.80
N MET A 38 4.72 11.61 -2.90
CA MET A 38 3.45 10.90 -3.07
C MET A 38 2.34 11.64 -2.33
N LEU A 39 1.28 12.00 -3.04
CA LEU A 39 0.09 12.66 -2.53
C LEU A 39 -1.09 11.70 -2.59
N ILE A 40 -1.77 11.48 -1.47
CA ILE A 40 -2.96 10.61 -1.40
C ILE A 40 -4.19 11.50 -1.28
N LEU A 41 -5.10 11.37 -2.25
CA LEU A 41 -6.33 12.14 -2.36
C LEU A 41 -7.56 11.25 -2.21
N LYS A 42 -8.54 11.74 -1.43
CA LYS A 42 -9.90 11.23 -1.37
C LYS A 42 -10.76 11.98 -2.38
N CYS A 43 -11.26 11.26 -3.38
CA CYS A 43 -12.08 11.80 -4.46
C CYS A 43 -13.54 11.33 -4.32
N PRO A 44 -14.49 12.05 -4.92
CA PRO A 44 -15.85 11.55 -5.09
C PRO A 44 -15.85 10.17 -5.78
N SER A 45 -16.79 9.30 -5.41
CA SER A 45 -16.91 7.97 -6.02
C SER A 45 -17.23 8.08 -7.52
N SER A 46 -16.42 7.43 -8.35
CA SER A 46 -16.71 7.20 -9.77
C SER A 46 -17.99 6.39 -10.00
N SER A 47 -18.44 5.62 -9.00
CA SER A 47 -19.68 4.85 -9.07
C SER A 47 -20.94 5.66 -8.75
N GLY A 48 -20.80 6.93 -8.34
CA GLY A 48 -21.90 7.79 -7.93
C GLY A 48 -22.51 7.48 -6.56
N ASP A 49 -22.00 6.46 -5.84
CA ASP A 49 -22.46 6.15 -4.48
C ASP A 49 -21.88 7.16 -3.47
N PRO A 50 -22.72 7.98 -2.81
CA PRO A 50 -22.26 9.01 -1.88
C PRO A 50 -21.66 8.45 -0.59
N LYS A 51 -21.84 7.15 -0.30
CA LYS A 51 -21.24 6.49 0.87
C LYS A 51 -19.83 5.98 0.60
N ARG A 52 -19.37 6.05 -0.65
CA ARG A 52 -18.05 5.58 -1.09
C ARG A 52 -17.22 6.74 -1.59
N HIS A 53 -15.92 6.53 -1.57
CA HIS A 53 -14.94 7.48 -2.06
C HIS A 53 -13.83 6.72 -2.76
N ASP A 54 -13.30 7.31 -3.82
CA ASP A 54 -12.14 6.78 -4.52
C ASP A 54 -10.88 7.33 -3.89
N VAL A 55 -9.86 6.48 -3.70
CA VAL A 55 -8.56 6.90 -3.16
C VAL A 55 -7.55 6.90 -4.29
N ASN A 56 -7.07 8.08 -4.64
CA ASN A 56 -6.08 8.29 -5.69
C ASN A 56 -4.71 8.53 -5.07
N ILE A 57 -3.70 7.79 -5.53
CA ILE A 57 -2.31 7.94 -5.10
C ILE A 57 -1.55 8.57 -6.26
N VAL A 58 -1.16 9.83 -6.08
CA VAL A 58 -0.58 10.69 -7.12
C VAL A 58 0.91 10.87 -6.86
N ASN A 59 1.75 10.52 -7.83
CA ASN A 59 3.16 10.86 -7.80
C ASN A 59 3.33 12.28 -8.35
N LEU A 60 3.67 13.25 -7.50
CA LEU A 60 3.80 14.65 -7.89
C LEU A 60 4.95 14.90 -8.88
N SER A 61 5.86 13.94 -9.06
CA SER A 61 6.89 14.00 -10.11
C SER A 61 6.33 13.79 -11.52
N LEU A 62 5.11 13.25 -11.64
CA LEU A 62 4.43 12.92 -12.90
C LEU A 62 3.17 13.79 -13.11
N VAL A 63 3.13 14.95 -12.48
CA VAL A 63 2.02 15.89 -12.53
C VAL A 63 2.52 17.18 -13.18
N SER A 64 1.75 17.73 -14.11
CA SER A 64 2.10 18.97 -14.82
C SER A 64 1.73 20.22 -14.04
N ASP A 65 0.70 20.16 -13.19
CA ASP A 65 0.23 21.29 -12.38
C ASP A 65 -0.44 20.83 -11.09
N VAL A 66 -0.26 21.60 -10.00
CA VAL A 66 -0.87 21.33 -8.70
C VAL A 66 -1.33 22.64 -8.08
N GLN A 67 -2.59 22.70 -7.66
CA GLN A 67 -3.20 23.87 -7.06
C GLN A 67 -3.96 23.51 -5.78
N ILE A 68 -3.71 24.27 -4.71
CA ILE A 68 -4.48 24.18 -3.47
C ILE A 68 -5.71 25.07 -3.63
N LYS A 69 -6.90 24.46 -3.66
CA LYS A 69 -8.18 25.17 -3.82
C LYS A 69 -8.78 25.60 -2.49
N LYS A 70 -8.60 24.78 -1.47
CA LYS A 70 -9.06 25.05 -0.11
C LYS A 70 -8.01 24.56 0.86
N GLU A 71 -7.46 25.48 1.63
CA GLU A 71 -6.54 25.14 2.70
C GLU A 71 -7.32 24.92 4.00
N VAL A 72 -6.95 23.88 4.74
CA VAL A 72 -7.47 23.61 6.08
C VAL A 72 -6.39 23.94 7.09
N THR A 73 -6.71 24.81 8.07
CA THR A 73 -5.81 25.21 9.16
C THR A 73 -6.03 24.43 10.45
N THR A 74 -7.06 23.57 10.50
CA THR A 74 -7.38 22.75 11.67
C THR A 74 -6.58 21.45 11.65
N VAL A 75 -5.94 21.12 12.76
CA VAL A 75 -5.24 19.84 12.94
C VAL A 75 -6.29 18.71 12.97
N PRO A 76 -6.22 17.71 12.07
CA PRO A 76 -7.13 16.57 12.09
C PRO A 76 -6.97 15.74 13.38
N GLU A 77 -8.04 15.06 13.78
CA GLU A 77 -7.97 14.08 14.87
C GLU A 77 -6.97 12.97 14.52
N PRO A 78 -6.10 12.55 15.46
CA PRO A 78 -5.15 11.48 15.19
C PRO A 78 -5.88 10.18 14.81
N PRO A 79 -5.35 9.41 13.84
CA PRO A 79 -5.95 8.15 13.44
C PRO A 79 -5.99 7.17 14.62
N ALA A 80 -7.01 6.31 14.62
CA ALA A 80 -7.18 5.30 15.65
C ALA A 80 -5.94 4.40 15.77
N SER A 81 -5.55 4.09 17.01
CA SER A 81 -4.40 3.23 17.29
C SER A 81 -4.56 1.83 16.68
N LEU A 82 -3.51 1.34 16.04
CA LEU A 82 -3.50 0.01 15.45
C LEU A 82 -3.53 -1.09 16.54
N ASN A 83 -4.31 -2.15 16.30
CA ASN A 83 -4.30 -3.33 17.16
C ASN A 83 -3.07 -4.20 16.86
N LEU A 84 -1.96 -3.89 17.55
CA LEU A 84 -0.68 -4.58 17.39
C LEU A 84 -0.78 -6.08 17.70
N HIS A 85 -1.64 -6.47 18.64
CA HIS A 85 -1.86 -7.87 18.97
C HIS A 85 -2.41 -8.66 17.77
N ARG A 86 -3.44 -8.14 17.10
CA ARG A 86 -4.03 -8.76 15.89
C ARG A 86 -3.03 -8.82 14.73
N LEU A 87 -2.20 -7.80 14.57
CA LEU A 87 -1.12 -7.77 13.57
C LEU A 87 -0.09 -8.87 13.83
N ASN A 88 0.43 -8.95 15.05
CA ASN A 88 1.41 -9.96 15.43
C ASN A 88 0.88 -11.39 15.28
N THR A 89 -0.39 -11.62 15.62
CA THR A 89 -1.02 -12.92 15.41
C THR A 89 -1.13 -13.27 13.92
N ARG A 90 -1.49 -12.32 13.04
CA ARG A 90 -1.50 -12.57 11.58
C ARG A 90 -0.11 -12.90 11.03
N VAL A 91 0.92 -12.19 11.49
CA VAL A 91 2.32 -12.46 11.11
C VAL A 91 2.72 -13.86 11.54
N ARG A 92 2.50 -14.22 12.81
CA ARG A 92 2.80 -15.57 13.33
C ARG A 92 2.09 -16.67 12.54
N ASN A 93 0.78 -16.52 12.30
CA ASN A 93 0.00 -17.51 11.54
C ASN A 93 0.53 -17.69 10.11
N THR A 94 0.92 -16.59 9.45
CA THR A 94 1.49 -16.64 8.09
C THR A 94 2.83 -17.37 8.06
N ILE A 95 3.69 -17.09 9.04
CA ILE A 95 5.00 -17.74 9.17
C ILE A 95 4.82 -19.24 9.44
N GLU A 96 3.97 -19.62 10.40
CA GLU A 96 3.72 -21.01 10.74
C GLU A 96 3.12 -21.80 9.59
N TYR A 97 2.16 -21.20 8.87
CA TYR A 97 1.58 -21.82 7.68
C TYR A 97 2.66 -22.10 6.62
N LYS A 98 3.48 -21.10 6.29
CA LYS A 98 4.58 -21.28 5.32
C LYS A 98 5.58 -22.33 5.79
N ARG A 99 5.94 -22.36 7.08
CA ARG A 99 6.82 -23.39 7.65
C ARG A 99 6.23 -24.80 7.50
N ARG A 100 4.93 -24.98 7.76
CA ARG A 100 4.26 -26.27 7.57
C ARG A 100 4.30 -26.72 6.12
N VAL A 101 3.99 -25.82 5.18
CA VAL A 101 4.06 -26.13 3.74
C VAL A 101 5.46 -26.55 3.33
N VAL A 102 6.50 -25.80 3.73
CA VAL A 102 7.90 -26.14 3.44
C VAL A 102 8.31 -27.48 4.05
N SER A 103 7.91 -27.76 5.29
CA SER A 103 8.21 -29.04 5.96
C SER A 103 7.56 -30.24 5.27
N VAL A 104 6.35 -30.06 4.73
CA VAL A 104 5.66 -31.13 3.99
C VAL A 104 6.34 -31.36 2.65
N LEU A 105 6.71 -30.29 1.94
CA LEU A 105 7.46 -30.38 0.68
C LEU A 105 8.82 -31.08 0.88
N SER A 106 9.57 -30.70 1.92
CA SER A 106 10.86 -31.33 2.21
C SER A 106 10.71 -32.81 2.57
N PHE A 107 9.66 -33.17 3.31
CA PHE A 107 9.32 -34.57 3.61
C PHE A 107 9.07 -35.36 2.31
N PHE A 108 8.21 -34.86 1.42
CA PHE A 108 7.92 -35.54 0.16
C PHE A 108 9.16 -35.72 -0.73
N GLN A 109 10.03 -34.71 -0.82
CA GLN A 109 11.26 -34.81 -1.59
C GLN A 109 12.25 -35.83 -1.01
N THR A 110 12.35 -35.89 0.32
CA THR A 110 13.18 -36.88 1.01
C THR A 110 12.62 -38.30 0.80
N PHE A 111 11.31 -38.46 0.91
CA PHE A 111 10.64 -39.74 0.69
C PHE A 111 10.81 -40.25 -0.75
N SER A 112 10.66 -39.37 -1.75
CA SER A 112 10.92 -39.69 -3.15
C SER A 112 12.36 -40.15 -3.39
N SER A 113 13.33 -39.48 -2.76
CA SER A 113 14.75 -39.82 -2.88
C SER A 113 15.08 -41.19 -2.27
N ILE A 114 14.49 -41.50 -1.10
CA ILE A 114 14.65 -42.80 -0.45
C ILE A 114 13.99 -43.91 -1.28
N PHE A 115 12.81 -43.66 -1.84
CA PHE A 115 12.11 -44.64 -2.66
C PHE A 115 12.90 -45.02 -3.93
N GLU A 116 13.48 -44.04 -4.63
CA GLU A 116 14.39 -44.27 -5.76
C GLU A 116 15.62 -45.10 -5.35
N LEU A 117 16.23 -44.80 -4.20
CA LEU A 117 17.39 -45.55 -3.71
C LEU A 117 17.04 -47.02 -3.41
N VAL A 118 15.88 -47.28 -2.81
CA VAL A 118 15.41 -48.65 -2.50
C VAL A 118 15.11 -49.43 -3.78
N LEU A 119 14.51 -48.79 -4.78
CA LEU A 119 14.28 -49.39 -6.10
C LEU A 119 15.59 -49.75 -6.80
N LEU A 120 16.59 -48.86 -6.80
CA LEU A 120 17.91 -49.11 -7.39
C LEU A 120 18.64 -50.30 -6.75
N VAL A 121 18.61 -50.40 -5.42
CA VAL A 121 19.26 -51.51 -4.69
C VAL A 121 18.52 -52.84 -4.90
N SER A 122 17.20 -52.82 -5.14
CA SER A 122 16.41 -54.04 -5.34
C SER A 122 16.53 -54.65 -6.74
N VAL A 123 17.10 -53.92 -7.71
CA VAL A 123 17.26 -54.35 -9.11
C VAL A 123 18.72 -54.71 -9.45
N SER A 124 19.64 -54.58 -8.49
CA SER A 124 21.07 -54.97 -8.60
C SER A 124 21.35 -56.32 -7.96
#